data_AF-A0A2K8MH93-F1
#
_entry.id   AF-A0A2K8MH93-F1
#
_cell.length_a   1.000
_cell.length_b   1.000
_cell.length_c   1.000
_cell.angle_alpha   90.00
_cell.angle_beta   90.00
_cell.angle_gamma   90.00
#
_symmetry.space_group_name_H-M   'P 1'
#
loop_
_entity.id
_entity.type
_entity.pdbx_description
1 polymer ?
#
loop_
_entity_poly.entity_id
_entity_poly.type
_entity_poly.pdbx_seq_one_letter_code
_entity_poly.pdbx_strand_id
1 'polypeptide(L)'
;MNDVKVGQIDTIGDRVSMAYSYRLNNVPAWARSASVAAFYPTFQQWLDRKEEDHEDLIWKDGKWALERPPSSGMFDLRQLSH
;
A
#
# COMPACT_ATOMS: atom_id res chain seq x y z
N MET A 1 10.94 6.06 -3.42
CA MET A 1 9.61 6.53 -3.84
C MET A 1 8.84 5.33 -4.34
N ASN A 2 7.84 4.88 -3.58
CA ASN A 2 6.96 3.78 -3.99
C ASN A 2 6.10 4.21 -5.19
N ASP A 3 5.77 3.27 -6.06
CA ASP A 3 4.84 3.52 -7.16
C ASP A 3 3.45 3.22 -6.62
N VAL A 4 2.62 4.25 -6.51
CA VAL A 4 1.22 4.12 -6.07
C VAL A 4 0.33 4.73 -7.13
N LYS A 5 -0.61 3.94 -7.63
CA LYS A 5 -1.63 4.37 -8.57
C LYS A 5 -3.01 4.26 -7.92
N VAL A 6 -3.66 5.40 -7.72
CA VAL A 6 -5.07 5.46 -7.31
C VAL A 6 -5.95 5.16 -8.52
N GLY A 7 -6.80 4.14 -8.40
CA GLY A 7 -7.60 3.61 -9.49
C GLY A 7 -9.03 4.14 -9.51
N GLN A 8 -9.71 4.10 -8.37
CA GLN A 8 -11.12 4.47 -8.26
C GLN A 8 -11.36 5.24 -6.96
N ILE A 9 -12.13 6.31 -7.06
CA ILE A 9 -12.60 7.12 -5.94
C ILE A 9 -14.12 7.18 -6.05
N ASP A 10 -14.82 6.51 -5.14
CA ASP A 10 -16.27 6.59 -5.04
C ASP A 10 -16.65 7.43 -3.82
N THR A 11 -17.55 8.39 -4.02
CA THR A 11 -18.05 9.24 -2.94
C THR A 11 -19.53 8.97 -2.74
N ILE A 12 -19.91 8.51 -1.54
CA ILE A 12 -21.30 8.25 -1.16
C ILE A 12 -21.55 8.88 0.21
N GLY A 13 -22.24 10.03 0.22
CA GLY A 13 -22.49 10.81 1.44
C GLY A 13 -21.18 11.22 2.11
N ASP A 14 -21.02 10.84 3.38
CA ASP A 14 -19.86 11.12 4.22
C ASP A 14 -18.77 10.04 4.13
N ARG A 15 -18.75 9.24 3.06
CA ARG A 15 -17.73 8.20 2.81
C ARG A 15 -17.08 8.38 1.44
N VAL A 16 -15.75 8.23 1.41
CA VAL A 16 -14.92 8.14 0.21
C VAL A 16 -14.19 6.81 0.22
N SER A 17 -14.44 5.97 -0.78
CA SER A 17 -13.73 4.71 -0.97
C SER A 17 -12.64 4.88 -2.01
N MET A 18 -11.41 4.48 -1.70
CA MET A 18 -10.26 4.58 -2.58
C MET A 18 -9.66 3.20 -2.85
N ALA A 19 -9.66 2.78 -4.11
CA ALA A 19 -8.87 1.64 -4.54
C ALA A 19 -7.51 2.12 -5.05
N TYR A 20 -6.43 1.50 -4.57
CA TYR A 20 -5.08 1.81 -5.02
C TYR A 20 -4.27 0.55 -5.24
N SER A 21 -3.27 0.67 -6.11
CA SER A 21 -2.31 -0.38 -6.34
C SER A 21 -0.90 0.12 -6.09
N TYR A 22 -0.07 -0.71 -5.49
CA TYR A 22 1.29 -0.35 -5.12
C TYR A 22 2.29 -1.45 -5.44
N ARG A 23 3.56 -1.04 -5.57
CA ARG A 23 4.72 -1.92 -5.73
C ARG A 23 5.87 -1.37 -4.91
N LEU A 24 6.68 -2.28 -4.35
CA LEU A 24 7.95 -1.90 -3.74
C LEU A 24 8.89 -1.32 -4.79
N ASN A 25 9.26 -0.06 -4.60
CA ASN A 25 10.33 0.55 -5.37
C ASN A 25 11.58 0.68 -4.53
N ASN A 26 12.73 0.79 -5.21
CA ASN A 26 14.03 0.90 -4.58
C ASN A 26 14.37 -0.32 -3.68
N VAL A 27 14.02 -1.51 -4.16
CA VAL A 27 14.42 -2.77 -3.54
C VAL A 27 15.96 -2.82 -3.46
N PRO A 28 16.54 -2.92 -2.26
CA PRO A 28 17.98 -2.86 -2.10
C PRO A 28 18.65 -4.09 -2.74
N ALA A 29 19.86 -3.92 -3.27
CA ALA A 29 20.55 -4.98 -4.03
C ALA A 29 20.73 -6.28 -3.23
N TRP A 30 20.94 -6.19 -1.91
CA TRP A 30 21.07 -7.36 -1.04
C TRP A 30 19.82 -8.24 -1.02
N ALA A 31 18.63 -7.66 -1.19
CA ALA A 31 17.36 -8.38 -1.19
C ALA A 31 17.21 -9.30 -2.42
N ARG A 32 17.98 -9.04 -3.49
CA ARG A 32 18.07 -9.89 -4.69
C ARG A 32 19.24 -10.88 -4.67
N SER A 33 19.96 -10.96 -3.56
CA SER A 33 21.11 -11.87 -3.47
C SER A 33 20.68 -13.34 -3.49
N ALA A 34 21.53 -14.20 -4.06
CA ALA A 34 21.30 -15.64 -4.09
C ALA A 34 21.16 -16.25 -2.69
N SER A 35 21.88 -15.72 -1.70
CA SER A 35 21.79 -16.15 -0.30
C SER A 35 20.38 -15.96 0.25
N VAL A 36 19.73 -14.81 -0.02
CA VAL A 36 18.36 -14.57 0.43
C VAL A 36 17.38 -15.49 -0.29
N ALA A 37 17.54 -15.68 -1.61
CA ALA A 37 16.68 -16.60 -2.38
C ALA A 37 16.80 -18.06 -1.93
N ALA A 38 17.97 -18.49 -1.44
CA ALA A 38 18.18 -19.85 -0.93
C ALA A 38 17.40 -20.14 0.36
N PHE A 39 17.24 -19.14 1.25
CA PHE A 39 16.46 -19.27 2.48
C PHE A 39 14.97 -18.95 2.29
N TYR A 40 14.64 -18.11 1.30
CA TYR A 40 13.28 -17.67 1.01
C TYR A 40 12.98 -17.79 -0.49
N PRO A 41 12.60 -18.98 -0.97
CA PRO A 41 12.46 -19.27 -2.39
C PRO A 41 11.46 -18.37 -3.14
N THR A 42 10.38 -17.95 -2.45
CA THR A 42 9.34 -17.09 -3.02
C THR A 42 9.61 -15.60 -2.83
N PHE A 43 10.72 -15.23 -2.18
CA PHE A 43 10.99 -13.84 -1.81
C PHE A 43 11.18 -12.92 -3.01
N GLN A 44 11.80 -13.40 -4.09
CA GLN A 44 11.93 -12.60 -5.31
C GLN A 44 10.57 -12.28 -5.94
N GLN A 45 9.68 -13.27 -5.99
CA GLN A 45 8.31 -13.08 -6.47
C GLN A 45 7.54 -12.10 -5.57
N TRP A 46 7.77 -12.16 -4.26
CA TRP A 46 7.19 -11.22 -3.30
C TRP A 46 7.70 -9.78 -3.52
N LEU A 47 9.01 -9.59 -3.75
CA LEU A 47 9.61 -8.28 -4.00
C LEU A 47 9.05 -7.60 -5.26
N ASP A 48 8.77 -8.40 -6.29
CA ASP A 48 8.27 -7.89 -7.57
C ASP A 48 6.73 -7.83 -7.64
N ARG A 49 6.02 -8.26 -6.57
CA ARG A 49 4.56 -8.28 -6.58
C ARG A 49 3.99 -6.88 -6.65
N LYS A 50 2.90 -6.77 -7.40
CA LYS A 50 1.98 -5.64 -7.34
C LYS A 50 0.86 -6.00 -6.39
N GLU A 51 0.58 -5.14 -5.43
CA GLU A 51 -0.52 -5.30 -4.50
C GLU A 51 -1.63 -4.32 -4.84
N GLU A 52 -2.86 -4.74 -4.58
CA GLU A 52 -4.06 -3.92 -4.69
C GLU A 52 -4.71 -3.89 -3.32
N ASP A 53 -5.05 -2.70 -2.88
CA ASP A 53 -5.66 -2.49 -1.58
C ASP A 53 -6.74 -1.40 -1.67
N HIS A 54 -7.58 -1.33 -0.66
CA HIS A 54 -8.68 -0.38 -0.59
C HIS A 54 -8.74 0.25 0.80
N GLU A 55 -8.98 1.56 0.82
CA GLU A 55 -9.14 2.32 2.05
C GLU A 55 -10.40 3.17 1.96
N ASP A 56 -11.15 3.20 3.05
CA ASP A 56 -12.33 4.04 3.19
C ASP A 56 -11.99 5.22 4.10
N LEU A 57 -12.23 6.44 3.62
CA LEU A 57 -12.30 7.62 4.47
C LEU A 57 -13.75 7.90 4.83
N ILE A 58 -13.97 8.22 6.09
CA ILE A 58 -15.25 8.68 6.61
C ILE A 58 -15.09 10.12 7.13
N TRP A 59 -16.11 10.95 6.91
CA TRP A 59 -16.19 12.28 7.49
C TRP A 59 -16.67 12.15 8.94
N LYS A 60 -15.80 12.47 9.88
CA LYS A 60 -16.09 12.39 11.32
C LYS A 60 -15.48 13.59 12.04
N ASP A 61 -16.24 14.20 12.92
CA ASP A 61 -15.78 15.33 13.75
C ASP A 61 -15.22 16.51 12.90
N GLY A 62 -15.83 16.78 11.74
CA GLY A 62 -15.43 17.87 10.85
C GLY A 62 -14.14 17.63 10.05
N LYS A 63 -13.65 16.39 9.98
CA LYS A 63 -12.48 16.00 9.18
C LYS A 63 -12.65 14.64 8.53
N TRP A 64 -11.95 14.41 7.43
CA TRP A 64 -11.79 13.06 6.86
C TRP A 64 -10.85 12.23 7.72
N ALA A 65 -11.23 11.00 8.03
CA ALA A 65 -10.41 10.03 8.76
C ALA A 65 -10.50 8.65 8.09
N LEU A 66 -9.41 7.91 8.09
CA LEU A 66 -9.42 6.50 7.67
C LEU A 66 -10.34 5.71 8.61
N GLU A 67 -11.23 4.91 8.03
CA GLU A 67 -12.19 4.08 8.76
C GLU A 67 -11.49 2.99 9.59
N ARG A 68 -10.36 2.48 9.10
CA ARG A 68 -9.53 1.50 9.80
C ARG A 68 -8.11 2.05 10.01
N PRO A 69 -7.50 1.80 11.18
CA PRO A 69 -6.08 2.06 11.33
C PRO A 69 -5.30 1.10 10.42
N PRO A 70 -4.20 1.56 9.78
CA PRO A 70 -3.38 0.68 8.95
C PRO A 70 -2.86 -0.47 9.80
N SER A 71 -3.08 -1.70 9.33
CA SER A 71 -2.62 -2.90 10.03
C SER A 71 -1.13 -3.16 9.74
N SER A 72 -0.46 -3.92 10.61
CA SER A 72 0.92 -4.34 10.39
C SER A 72 1.01 -5.18 9.12
N GLY A 73 1.51 -4.59 8.03
CA GLY A 73 1.63 -5.23 6.72
C GLY A 73 0.85 -4.54 5.61
N MET A 74 0.02 -3.55 5.92
CA MET A 74 -0.61 -2.69 4.91
C MET A 74 0.28 -1.49 4.57
N PHE A 75 0.13 -1.00 3.34
CA PHE A 75 0.77 0.22 2.92
C PHE A 75 0.09 1.43 3.59
N ASP A 76 0.82 2.18 4.40
CA ASP A 76 0.28 3.36 5.06
C ASP A 76 0.25 4.56 4.08
N LEU A 77 -0.94 4.88 3.56
CA LEU A 77 -1.16 6.00 2.65
C LEU A 77 -0.68 7.35 3.20
N ARG A 78 -0.59 7.53 4.52
CA ARG A 78 -0.05 8.75 5.15
C ARG A 78 1.43 8.97 4.83
N GLN A 79 2.15 7.93 4.42
CA GLN A 79 3.54 8.03 3.98
C GLN A 79 3.69 8.71 2.61
N LEU A 80 2.61 8.90 1.84
CA LEU A 80 2.63 9.63 0.57
C LEU A 80 2.58 11.15 0.74
N SER A 81 2.31 11.65 1.96
CA SER A 81 2.14 13.08 2.24
C SER A 81 3.46 13.86 2.41
N HIS A 82 4.62 13.23 2.16
CA HIS A 82 5.95 13.78 2.40
C HIS A 82 6.83 13.81 1.15
#